data_AF-A0AAD6CHS5-F1
#
_entry.id   AF-A0AAD6CHS5-F1
#
_cell.length_a   1.000
_cell.length_b   1.000
_cell.length_c   1.000
_cell.angle_alpha   90.00
_cell.angle_beta   90.00
_cell.angle_gamma   90.00
#
_symmetry.space_group_name_H-M   'P 1'
#
loop_
_entity.id
_entity.type
_entity.pdbx_description
1 polymer ?
#
loop_
_entity_poly.entity_id
_entity_poly.type
_entity_poly.pdbx_seq_one_letter_code
_entity_poly.pdbx_strand_id
1 'polypeptide(L)' 'MPDRTSSKQTISTIIYTAPSSIEYTTRVAKILARRTGKPIYVGCSIDPNGLGLTVEEEMEGLSKIVNIITEKFASQQEK' A
#
# COMPACT_ATOMS: atom_id res chain seq x y z
N MET A 1 -8.39 4.64 1.53
CA MET A 1 -8.90 5.85 2.20
C MET A 1 -9.20 5.52 3.67
N PRO A 2 -8.83 6.40 4.62
CA PRO A 2 -9.16 6.23 6.03
C PRO A 2 -10.67 6.36 6.25
N ASP A 3 -11.25 5.48 7.06
CA ASP A 3 -12.61 5.66 7.57
C ASP A 3 -12.61 6.72 8.68
N ARG A 4 -13.60 7.62 8.62
CA ARG A 4 -13.81 8.70 9.60
C ARG A 4 -14.38 8.19 10.92
N THR A 5 -15.11 7.08 10.90
CA THR A 5 -15.79 6.50 12.07
C THR A 5 -14.95 5.41 12.74
N SER A 6 -14.12 4.70 11.98
CA SER A 6 -13.25 3.64 12.49
C SER A 6 -11.82 3.76 11.96
N SER A 7 -10.90 4.25 12.78
CA SER A 7 -9.48 4.40 12.40
C SER A 7 -8.78 3.08 12.05
N LYS A 8 -9.37 1.93 12.42
CA LYS A 8 -8.86 0.60 12.07
C LYS A 8 -9.38 0.10 10.72
N GLN A 9 -10.49 0.65 10.22
CA GLN A 9 -11.07 0.26 8.95
C GLN A 9 -10.59 1.20 7.85
N THR A 10 -10.05 0.64 6.77
CA THR A 10 -9.65 1.41 5.60
C THR A 10 -10.43 0.91 4.40
N ILE A 11 -11.02 1.85 3.68
CA ILE A 11 -11.82 1.59 2.49
C ILE A 11 -10.87 1.61 1.29
N SER A 12 -11.01 0.64 0.39
CA SER A 12 -10.19 0.54 -0.82
C SER A 12 -11.08 0.15 -1.99
N THR A 13 -10.86 0.80 -3.13
CA THR A 13 -11.57 0.58 -4.38
C THR A 13 -10.54 0.47 -5.49
N ILE A 14 -10.68 -0.53 -6.35
CA ILE A 14 -9.81 -0.75 -7.50
C ILE A 14 -10.17 0.28 -8.57
N ILE A 15 -9.20 1.10 -9.00
CA ILE A 15 -9.41 2.15 -10.02
C ILE A 15 -9.18 1.61 -11.43
N TYR A 16 -8.17 0.75 -11.60
CA TYR A 16 -7.91 0.01 -12.82
C TYR A 16 -7.55 -1.44 -12.48
N THR A 17 -7.89 -2.36 -13.37
CA THR A 17 -7.67 -3.79 -13.15
C THR A 17 -6.40 -4.27 -13.85
N ALA A 18 -5.40 -4.65 -13.06
CA ALA A 18 -4.27 -5.47 -13.48
C ALA A 18 -4.21 -6.69 -12.55
N PRO A 19 -4.73 -7.87 -12.96
CA PRO A 19 -5.05 -8.97 -12.06
C PRO A 19 -3.92 -9.38 -11.11
N SER A 20 -2.68 -9.45 -11.62
CA SER A 20 -1.51 -9.83 -10.83
C SER A 20 -1.10 -8.84 -9.75
N SER A 21 -1.54 -7.57 -9.82
CA SER A 21 -1.17 -6.53 -8.85
C SER A 21 -2.28 -6.13 -7.89
N ILE A 22 -3.52 -6.62 -8.08
CA ILE A 22 -4.69 -6.15 -7.31
C ILE A 22 -4.50 -6.40 -5.81
N GLU A 23 -4.07 -7.60 -5.43
CA GLU A 23 -3.93 -7.96 -4.02
C GLU A 23 -2.81 -7.16 -3.35
N TYR A 24 -1.64 -7.12 -3.99
CA TYR A 24 -0.48 -6.37 -3.53
C TYR A 24 -0.80 -4.87 -3.32
N THR A 25 -1.35 -4.22 -4.35
CA THR A 25 -1.69 -2.79 -4.30
C THR A 25 -2.78 -2.48 -3.29
N THR A 26 -3.78 -3.35 -3.14
CA THR A 26 -4.84 -3.19 -2.14
C THR A 26 -4.26 -3.24 -0.73
N ARG A 27 -3.34 -4.18 -0.44
CA ARG A 27 -2.67 -4.27 0.87
C ARG A 27 -1.84 -3.02 1.15
N VAL A 28 -1.01 -2.59 0.21
CA VAL A 28 -0.18 -1.38 0.34
C VAL A 28 -1.05 -0.13 0.58
N ALA A 29 -2.10 0.06 -0.22
CA ALA A 29 -2.99 1.20 -0.10
C ALA A 29 -3.69 1.27 1.26
N LYS A 30 -4.18 0.13 1.77
CA LYS A 30 -4.85 0.04 3.08
C LYS A 30 -3.88 0.35 4.22
N ILE A 31 -2.68 -0.21 4.20
CA ILE A 31 -1.69 0.01 5.27
C ILE A 31 -1.24 1.47 5.30
N LEU A 32 -0.91 2.05 4.15
CA LEU A 32 -0.50 3.45 4.07
C LEU A 32 -1.62 4.40 4.48
N ALA A 33 -2.87 4.16 4.03
CA ALA A 33 -4.00 4.99 4.43
C ALA A 33 -4.22 4.96 5.95
N ARG A 34 -4.03 3.79 6.59
CA ARG A 34 -4.14 3.65 8.04
C ARG A 34 -3.03 4.36 8.79
N ARG A 35 -1.79 4.27 8.33
CA ARG A 35 -0.62 4.88 8.99
C ARG A 35 -0.59 6.40 8.83
N THR A 36 -1.00 6.91 7.67
CA THR A 36 -0.92 8.35 7.35
C THR A 36 -2.18 9.13 7.69
N GLY A 37 -3.33 8.45 7.82
CA GLY A 37 -4.62 9.13 7.96
C GLY A 37 -5.03 9.94 6.73
N LYS A 38 -4.46 9.64 5.55
CA LYS A 38 -4.74 10.33 4.28
C LYS A 38 -5.31 9.37 3.23
N PRO A 39 -6.11 9.86 2.27
CA PRO A 39 -6.42 9.09 1.06
C PRO A 39 -5.13 8.76 0.30
N ILE A 40 -4.96 7.50 -0.11
CA ILE A 40 -3.77 7.01 -0.81
C ILE A 40 -4.21 6.38 -2.13
N TYR A 41 -3.47 6.70 -3.20
CA TYR A 41 -3.59 6.11 -4.53
C TYR A 41 -2.31 5.31 -4.80
N VAL A 42 -2.45 4.06 -5.24
CA VAL A 42 -1.32 3.18 -5.53
C VAL A 42 -1.44 2.69 -6.96
N GLY A 43 -0.38 2.88 -7.73
CA GLY A 43 -0.17 2.21 -9.01
C GLY A 43 0.91 1.17 -8.86
N CYS A 44 0.83 0.11 -9.67
CA CYS A 44 1.85 -0.93 -9.70
C CYS A 44 2.14 -1.31 -11.15
N SER A 45 3.43 -1.32 -11.47
CA SER A 45 3.98 -1.74 -12.77
C SER A 45 4.77 -3.04 -12.69
N ILE A 46 4.82 -3.68 -11.51
CA ILE A 46 5.44 -4.98 -11.31
C ILE A 46 4.39 -6.08 -11.34
N ASP A 47 4.78 -7.26 -11.83
CA ASP A 47 4.00 -8.48 -11.72
C ASP A 47 4.72 -9.44 -10.76
N PRO A 48 4.34 -9.49 -9.48
CA PRO A 48 4.99 -10.36 -8.49
C PRO A 48 4.93 -11.84 -8.91
N ASN A 49 3.81 -12.26 -9.51
CA ASN A 49 3.62 -13.62 -9.99
C ASN A 49 4.49 -13.90 -11.22
N GLY A 50 4.57 -12.95 -12.15
CA GLY A 50 5.41 -13.04 -13.34
C GLY A 50 6.91 -13.08 -13.04
N LEU A 51 7.33 -12.57 -11.88
CA LEU A 51 8.71 -12.62 -11.40
C LEU A 51 9.06 -13.92 -10.66
N GLY A 52 8.08 -14.79 -10.39
CA GLY A 52 8.30 -16.05 -9.68
C GLY A 52 8.67 -15.86 -8.20
N LEU A 53 8.28 -14.73 -7.60
CA LEU A 53 8.55 -14.44 -6.19
C LEU A 53 7.76 -15.36 -5.28
N THR A 54 8.40 -15.73 -4.18
CA THR A 54 7.73 -16.38 -3.06
C THR A 54 6.84 -15.39 -2.29
N VAL A 55 5.86 -15.90 -1.55
CA VAL A 55 4.97 -15.06 -0.73
C VAL A 55 5.78 -14.31 0.33
N GLU A 56 6.82 -14.95 0.87
CA GLU A 56 7.73 -14.39 1.86
C GLU A 56 8.48 -13.17 1.29
N GLU A 57 9.03 -13.29 0.08
CA GLU A 57 9.73 -12.20 -0.60
C GLU A 57 8.79 -11.03 -0.91
N GLU A 58 7.56 -11.31 -1.35
CA GLU A 58 6.56 -10.27 -1.58
C GLU A 58 6.25 -9.50 -0.28
N MET A 59 6.07 -10.22 0.83
CA MET A 59 5.75 -9.64 2.14
C MET A 59 6.91 -8.85 2.73
N GLU A 60 8.15 -9.30 2.54
CA GLU A 60 9.34 -8.54 2.92
C GLU A 60 9.41 -7.23 2.13
N GLY A 61 9.27 -7.30 0.80
CA GLY A 61 9.28 -6.14 -0.09
C GLY A 61 8.17 -5.15 0.27
N LEU A 62 6.96 -5.63 0.54
CA LEU A 62 5.82 -4.84 0.99
C LEU A 62 6.14 -4.10 2.29
N SER A 63 6.63 -4.81 3.31
CA SER A 63 6.96 -4.22 4.62
C SER A 63 8.00 -3.10 4.47
N LYS A 64 9.06 -3.37 3.71
CA LYS A 64 10.15 -2.41 3.45
C LYS A 64 9.65 -1.16 2.75
N ILE A 65 8.86 -1.30 1.69
CA ILE A 65 8.30 -0.18 0.93
C ILE A 65 7.39 0.68 1.81
N VAL A 66 6.48 0.05 2.56
CA VAL A 66 5.56 0.78 3.44
C VAL A 66 6.31 1.57 4.50
N ASN A 67 7.35 1.00 5.11
CA ASN A 67 8.14 1.69 6.13
C ASN A 67 8.86 2.91 5.54
N ILE A 68 9.56 2.75 4.41
CA ILE A 68 10.26 3.85 3.74
C ILE A 68 9.29 4.99 3.37
N ILE A 69 8.10 4.67 2.84
CA ILE A 69 7.10 5.68 2.49
C ILE A 69 6.61 6.41 3.74
N THR A 70 6.35 5.67 4.83
CA THR A 70 5.87 6.27 6.09
C THR A 70 6.90 7.23 6.68
N GLU A 71 8.19 6.85 6.68
CA GLU A 71 9.30 7.69 7.16
C GLU A 71 9.47 8.95 6.30
N LYS A 72 9.48 8.81 4.97
CA LYS A 72 9.55 9.96 4.05
C LYS A 72 8.35 10.89 4.21
N PHE A 73 7.15 10.34 4.38
CA PHE A 73 5.95 11.13 4.57
C PHE A 73 5.99 11.92 5.89
N ALA A 74 6.47 11.32 6.98
CA ALA A 74 6.61 12.01 8.26
C ALA A 74 7.61 13.17 8.17
N SER A 75 8.80 12.93 7.61
CA SER A 75 9.83 13.98 7.43
C SER A 75 9.41 15.13 6.50
N GLN A 76 8.44 14.91 5.61
CA GLN A 76 7.87 15.98 4.77
C GLN A 76 6.88 16.87 5.52
N GLN A 77 6.28 16.43 6.62
CA GLN A 77 5.35 17.26 7.40
C GLN A 77 6.05 18.21 8.38
N GLU A 78 7.33 17.95 8.68
CA GLU A 78 8.15 18.79 9.56
C GLU A 78 8.78 19.99 8.83
N LYS A 79 8.63 20.06 7.50
CA LYS A 79 9.10 21.16 6.65
C LYS A 79 7.97 22.12 6.30
#